data_AF-A0A8R2F9E2-F1
#
_entry.id   AF-A0A8R2F9E2-F1
#
_cell.length_a   1.000
_cell.length_b   1.000
_cell.length_c   1.000
_cell.angle_alpha   90.00
_cell.angle_beta   90.00
_cell.angle_gamma   90.00
#
_symmetry.space_group_name_H-M   'P 1'
#
loop_
_entity.id
_entity.type
_entity.pdbx_description
1 polymer ?
#
loop_
_entity_poly.entity_id
_entity_poly.type
_entity_poly.pdbx_seq_one_letter_code
_entity_poly.pdbx_strand_id
1 'polypeptide(L)'
;MEQAHQILQELEAASSIILASPSLVTNDQRNDAEAVFMSFRKTNMPYSLCRYILDCSRVDFVLFETAGTLRDALIQEWILLSQELKNEFRQYLFQYIMRDEKILAPFVRDRILQVIAIMIKRGSVEDGGQERSNILDEVEKLIFNGDLKKQVLGCSIILALMHEYSTTVGLTSESHYAAKKEFEAKDLRRIFVFSTRALHEIQNLPQPLSIDIMTVLKNLLIICESILVWGFNSTNMPKYLIGTFKGRYNSENSPILKLGSEWKDIITNPSTVDLYFQIYWMVRDKPQFSHHCLSCLVQLSSINGNIWTDTNVRMKYMTNYLQNFIKLVSTVKILDRESIGISTIIKRIIRGYTPSGLMQFPPDIFNSFLENTTHLTCQFAEGAATEENLSQDDQMFSEAFNNILQPWVSIIAYSNQSFPEELYNSASIQILNTYLKCHVSPSNGTKTPETEFNENEEDDRVVS
;
A
#
# COMPACT_ATOMS: atom_id res chain seq x y z
N MET A 1 24.00 -25.72 -27.71
CA MET A 1 22.65 -26.18 -27.29
C MET A 1 22.75 -27.36 -26.33
N GLU A 2 23.58 -28.36 -26.60
CA GLU A 2 23.78 -29.52 -25.71
C GLU A 2 24.17 -29.14 -24.27
N GLN A 3 25.15 -28.23 -24.10
CA GLN A 3 25.55 -27.73 -22.78
C GLN A 3 24.42 -27.02 -22.02
N ALA A 4 23.58 -26.23 -22.70
CA ALA A 4 22.45 -25.54 -22.08
C ALA A 4 21.34 -26.52 -21.65
N HIS A 5 21.15 -27.60 -22.42
CA HIS A 5 20.23 -28.68 -22.07
C HIS A 5 20.72 -29.45 -20.84
N GLN A 6 22.01 -29.75 -20.76
CA GLN A 6 22.59 -30.41 -19.59
C GLN A 6 22.43 -29.56 -18.32
N ILE A 7 22.75 -28.27 -18.38
CA ILE A 7 22.57 -27.34 -17.25
C ILE A 7 21.10 -27.30 -16.81
N LEU A 8 20.17 -27.27 -17.76
CA LEU A 8 18.74 -27.32 -17.46
C LEU A 8 18.36 -28.61 -16.70
N GLN A 9 18.82 -29.77 -17.17
CA GLN A 9 18.54 -31.04 -16.50
C GLN A 9 19.11 -31.07 -15.08
N GLU A 10 20.32 -30.55 -14.88
CA GLU A 10 20.96 -30.45 -13.56
C GLU A 10 20.16 -29.53 -12.62
N LEU A 11 19.69 -28.38 -13.12
CA LEU A 11 18.84 -27.45 -12.35
C LEU A 11 17.49 -28.06 -11.98
N GLU A 12 16.84 -28.77 -12.90
CA GLU A 12 15.58 -29.45 -12.63
C GLU A 12 15.75 -30.58 -11.62
N ALA A 13 16.82 -31.38 -11.73
CA ALA A 13 17.16 -32.39 -10.74
C ALA A 13 17.43 -31.77 -9.36
N ALA A 14 18.27 -30.73 -9.29
CA ALA A 14 18.56 -30.01 -8.04
C ALA A 14 17.30 -29.39 -7.42
N SER A 15 16.39 -28.86 -8.23
CA SER A 15 15.13 -28.29 -7.74
C SER A 15 14.25 -29.32 -7.02
N SER A 16 14.22 -30.56 -7.54
CA SER A 16 13.46 -31.65 -6.93
C SER A 16 13.99 -32.01 -5.54
N ILE A 17 15.31 -31.89 -5.33
CA ILE A 17 16.00 -32.17 -4.07
C ILE A 17 15.75 -31.03 -3.05
N ILE A 18 15.83 -29.77 -3.48
CA ILE A 18 15.61 -28.59 -2.62
C ILE A 18 14.16 -28.55 -2.10
N LEU A 19 13.19 -28.83 -2.98
CA LEU A 19 11.77 -28.77 -2.63
C LEU A 19 11.25 -30.04 -1.94
N ALA A 20 12.03 -31.11 -1.90
CA ALA A 20 11.64 -32.34 -1.21
C ALA A 20 11.56 -32.13 0.31
N SER A 21 10.72 -32.94 0.97
CA SER A 21 10.53 -32.91 2.42
C SER A 21 11.88 -33.06 3.17
N PRO A 22 12.10 -32.32 4.28
CA PRO A 22 13.32 -32.44 5.09
C PRO A 22 13.60 -33.85 5.61
N SER A 23 12.59 -34.71 5.65
CA SER A 23 12.72 -36.12 6.06
C SER A 23 13.24 -37.05 4.96
N LEU A 24 13.22 -36.63 3.70
CA LEU A 24 13.51 -37.48 2.53
C LEU A 24 14.88 -37.22 1.91
N VAL A 25 15.57 -36.14 2.32
CA VAL A 25 16.82 -35.69 1.71
C VAL A 25 17.80 -35.32 2.81
N THR A 26 19.06 -35.74 2.66
CA THR A 26 20.11 -35.39 3.61
C THR A 26 20.52 -33.92 3.48
N ASN A 27 21.11 -33.35 4.53
CA ASN A 27 21.66 -31.99 4.47
C ASN A 27 22.73 -31.86 3.38
N ASP A 28 23.56 -32.89 3.19
CA ASP A 28 24.61 -32.86 2.15
C ASP A 28 24.01 -32.82 0.75
N GLN A 29 22.98 -33.63 0.46
CA GLN A 29 22.28 -33.59 -0.83
C GLN A 29 21.63 -32.24 -1.10
N ARG A 30 21.09 -31.58 -0.06
CA ARG A 30 20.55 -30.22 -0.18
C ARG A 30 21.64 -29.19 -0.44
N ASN A 31 22.75 -29.26 0.28
CA ASN A 31 23.89 -28.38 0.08
C ASN A 31 24.46 -28.52 -1.34
N ASP A 32 24.56 -29.74 -1.86
CA ASP A 32 25.01 -30.02 -3.22
C ASP A 32 24.04 -29.43 -4.25
N ALA A 33 22.73 -29.60 -4.05
CA ALA A 33 21.72 -29.01 -4.91
C ALA A 33 21.73 -27.46 -4.87
N GLU A 34 21.93 -26.86 -3.71
CA GLU A 34 22.11 -25.41 -3.57
C GLU A 34 23.38 -24.92 -4.27
N ALA A 35 24.47 -25.70 -4.21
CA ALA A 35 25.72 -25.38 -4.90
C ALA A 35 25.53 -25.31 -6.42
N VAL A 36 24.66 -26.16 -7.00
CA VAL A 36 24.28 -26.07 -8.42
C VAL A 36 23.65 -24.72 -8.74
N PHE A 37 22.64 -24.28 -7.98
CA PHE A 37 22.02 -22.95 -8.21
C PHE A 37 22.99 -21.79 -7.94
N MET A 38 23.87 -21.91 -6.95
CA MET A 38 24.90 -20.92 -6.68
C MET A 38 25.91 -20.82 -7.82
N SER A 39 26.26 -21.94 -8.46
CA SER A 39 27.11 -21.94 -9.65
C SER A 39 26.40 -21.29 -10.84
N PHE A 40 25.11 -21.60 -11.04
CA PHE A 40 24.30 -21.02 -12.09
C PHE A 40 24.17 -19.50 -11.96
N ARG A 41 23.92 -18.97 -10.75
CA ARG A 41 23.86 -17.52 -10.48
C ARG A 41 25.17 -16.78 -10.77
N LYS A 42 26.31 -17.47 -10.75
CA LYS A 42 27.65 -16.91 -11.07
C LYS A 42 28.00 -16.98 -12.55
N THR A 43 27.09 -17.47 -13.40
CA THR A 43 27.32 -17.57 -14.85
C THR A 43 27.45 -16.17 -15.43
N ASN A 44 28.57 -15.88 -16.10
CA ASN A 44 28.78 -14.63 -16.82
C ASN A 44 27.92 -14.59 -18.09
N MET A 45 27.34 -13.43 -18.39
CA MET A 45 26.50 -13.19 -19.57
C MET A 45 25.41 -14.27 -19.78
N PRO A 46 24.57 -14.55 -18.77
CA PRO A 46 23.69 -15.72 -18.77
C PRO A 46 22.44 -15.57 -19.67
N TYR A 47 22.30 -14.49 -20.42
CA TYR A 47 21.06 -14.10 -21.12
C TYR A 47 20.56 -15.16 -22.11
N SER A 48 21.45 -15.74 -22.92
CA SER A 48 21.09 -16.78 -23.90
C SER A 48 20.69 -18.09 -23.22
N LEU A 49 21.42 -18.49 -22.17
CA LEU A 49 21.11 -19.65 -21.35
C LEU A 49 19.76 -19.47 -20.62
N CYS A 50 19.54 -18.32 -20.01
CA CYS A 50 18.30 -18.01 -19.30
C CYS A 50 17.11 -17.95 -20.26
N ARG A 51 17.27 -17.40 -21.47
CA ARG A 51 16.23 -17.45 -22.52
C ARG A 51 15.86 -18.90 -22.84
N TYR A 52 16.85 -19.75 -23.08
CA TYR A 52 16.65 -21.17 -23.33
C TYR A 52 15.92 -21.87 -22.18
N ILE A 53 16.35 -21.65 -20.93
CA ILE A 53 15.70 -22.26 -19.75
C ILE A 53 14.25 -21.78 -19.60
N LEU A 54 13.98 -20.48 -19.79
CA LEU A 54 12.62 -19.95 -19.73
C LEU A 54 11.71 -20.58 -20.80
N ASP A 55 12.21 -20.77 -22.02
CA ASP A 55 11.43 -21.38 -23.11
C ASP A 55 11.22 -22.90 -22.90
N CYS A 56 12.19 -23.62 -22.33
CA CYS A 56 12.15 -25.07 -22.22
C CYS A 56 11.62 -25.62 -20.89
N SER A 57 11.92 -24.98 -19.76
CA SER A 57 11.56 -25.50 -18.44
C SER A 57 10.10 -25.25 -18.10
N ARG A 58 9.52 -26.21 -17.37
CA ARG A 58 8.17 -26.12 -16.78
C ARG A 58 8.20 -26.10 -15.25
N VAL A 59 9.39 -26.12 -14.64
CA VAL A 59 9.54 -26.16 -13.19
C VAL A 59 9.58 -24.74 -12.65
N ASP A 60 8.55 -24.33 -11.91
CA ASP A 60 8.40 -22.96 -11.42
C ASP A 60 9.60 -22.45 -10.60
N PHE A 61 10.20 -23.31 -9.78
CA PHE A 61 11.39 -22.95 -9.01
C PHE A 61 12.60 -22.66 -9.89
N VAL A 62 12.81 -23.45 -10.95
CA VAL A 62 13.89 -23.21 -11.92
C VAL A 62 13.64 -21.91 -12.69
N LEU A 63 12.38 -21.64 -13.08
CA LEU A 63 12.01 -20.38 -13.73
C LEU A 63 12.22 -19.16 -12.81
N PHE A 64 11.89 -19.30 -11.53
CA PHE A 64 12.12 -18.26 -10.52
C PHE A 64 13.61 -17.98 -10.32
N GLU A 65 14.42 -19.03 -10.16
CA GLU A 65 15.88 -18.92 -10.04
C GLU A 65 16.52 -18.35 -11.30
N THR A 66 16.02 -18.71 -12.49
CA THR A 66 16.44 -18.13 -13.77
C THR A 66 16.18 -16.63 -13.83
N ALA A 67 14.99 -16.19 -13.43
CA ALA A 67 14.69 -14.76 -13.32
C ALA A 67 15.54 -14.07 -12.25
N GLY A 68 15.90 -14.76 -11.16
CA GLY A 68 16.87 -14.30 -10.16
C GLY A 68 18.27 -14.10 -10.74
N THR A 69 18.79 -15.07 -11.49
CA THR A 69 20.08 -14.98 -12.17
C THR A 69 20.10 -13.82 -13.17
N LEU A 70 19.02 -13.64 -13.94
CA LEU A 70 18.88 -12.50 -14.85
C LEU A 70 18.92 -11.16 -14.12
N ARG A 71 18.22 -11.05 -12.98
CA ARG A 71 18.24 -9.85 -12.13
C ARG A 71 19.66 -9.50 -11.72
N ASP A 72 20.40 -10.48 -11.21
CA ASP A 72 21.73 -10.27 -10.66
C ASP A 72 22.74 -9.93 -11.77
N ALA A 73 22.67 -10.64 -12.90
CA ALA A 73 23.47 -10.35 -14.09
C ALA A 73 23.19 -8.94 -14.65
N LEU A 74 21.92 -8.53 -14.77
CA LEU A 74 21.57 -7.18 -15.23
C LEU A 74 22.08 -6.08 -14.30
N ILE A 75 22.19 -6.33 -12.99
CA ILE A 75 22.75 -5.35 -12.07
C ILE A 75 24.26 -5.17 -12.31
N GLN A 76 24.97 -6.27 -12.54
CA GLN A 76 26.42 -6.31 -12.65
C GLN A 76 26.92 -5.92 -14.06
N GLU A 77 26.26 -6.41 -15.10
CA GLU A 77 26.77 -6.42 -16.47
C GLU A 77 26.06 -5.40 -17.39
N TRP A 78 25.12 -4.60 -16.88
CA TRP A 78 24.29 -3.67 -17.69
C TRP A 78 25.07 -2.84 -18.72
N ILE A 79 26.23 -2.31 -18.32
CA ILE A 79 27.06 -1.42 -19.13
C ILE A 79 27.72 -2.18 -20.29
N LEU A 80 27.88 -3.50 -20.16
CA LEU A 80 28.46 -4.37 -21.17
C LEU A 80 27.46 -4.74 -22.28
N LEU A 81 26.16 -4.55 -22.05
CA LEU A 81 25.11 -4.93 -23.00
C LEU A 81 24.90 -3.84 -24.07
N SER A 82 24.79 -4.24 -25.33
CA SER A 82 24.38 -3.35 -26.41
C SER A 82 22.91 -2.93 -26.23
N GLN A 83 22.55 -1.75 -26.76
CA GLN A 83 21.17 -1.26 -26.71
C GLN A 83 20.19 -2.19 -27.45
N GLU A 84 20.64 -2.79 -28.55
CA GLU A 84 19.84 -3.78 -29.29
C GLU A 84 19.50 -4.99 -28.43
N LEU A 85 20.50 -5.57 -27.74
CA LEU A 85 20.28 -6.73 -26.86
C LEU A 85 19.37 -6.38 -25.67
N LYS A 86 19.55 -5.20 -25.07
CA LYS A 86 18.66 -4.71 -24.00
C LYS A 86 17.21 -4.66 -24.46
N ASN A 87 16.95 -4.11 -25.65
CA ASN A 87 15.60 -3.96 -26.20
C ASN A 87 15.00 -5.30 -26.61
N GLU A 88 15.74 -6.14 -27.34
CA GLU A 88 15.28 -7.47 -27.75
C GLU A 88 14.92 -8.31 -26.52
N PHE A 89 15.78 -8.30 -25.50
CA PHE A 89 15.56 -9.10 -24.30
C PHE A 89 14.38 -8.61 -23.47
N ARG A 90 14.20 -7.28 -23.32
CA ARG A 90 13.01 -6.70 -22.66
C ARG A 90 11.74 -7.11 -23.39
N GLN A 91 11.72 -7.00 -24.71
CA GLN A 91 10.57 -7.39 -25.53
C GLN A 91 10.27 -8.89 -25.40
N TYR A 92 11.31 -9.73 -25.39
CA TYR A 92 11.17 -11.17 -25.14
C TYR A 92 10.50 -11.45 -23.80
N LEU A 93 10.93 -10.81 -22.70
CA LEU A 93 10.35 -11.03 -21.37
C LEU A 93 8.88 -10.59 -21.30
N PHE A 94 8.52 -9.46 -21.93
CA PHE A 94 7.13 -9.05 -22.04
C PHE A 94 6.28 -10.07 -22.80
N GLN A 95 6.77 -10.51 -23.97
CA GLN A 95 6.09 -11.53 -24.76
C GLN A 95 5.96 -12.83 -23.98
N TYR A 96 7.00 -13.23 -23.25
CA TYR A 96 7.00 -14.45 -22.43
C TYR A 96 5.90 -14.44 -21.37
N ILE A 97 5.70 -13.32 -20.67
CA ILE A 97 4.60 -13.19 -19.68
C ILE A 97 3.23 -13.16 -20.35
N MET A 98 3.13 -12.63 -21.57
CA MET A 98 1.86 -12.52 -22.31
C MET A 98 1.44 -13.82 -23.03
N ARG A 99 2.27 -14.87 -23.06
CA ARG A 99 1.94 -16.13 -23.74
C ARG A 99 0.80 -16.85 -23.01
N ASP A 100 -0.34 -17.01 -23.68
CA ASP A 100 -1.53 -17.68 -23.13
C ASP A 100 -1.32 -19.17 -22.82
N GLU A 101 -0.38 -19.83 -23.49
CA GLU A 101 -0.11 -21.27 -23.35
C GLU A 101 0.61 -21.65 -22.05
N LYS A 102 1.21 -20.68 -21.33
CA LYS A 102 2.01 -20.92 -20.14
C LYS A 102 1.41 -20.19 -18.93
N ILE A 103 0.67 -20.92 -18.09
CA ILE A 103 0.19 -20.40 -16.81
C ILE A 103 1.38 -20.38 -15.84
N LEU A 104 2.00 -19.21 -15.68
CA LEU A 104 3.10 -19.01 -14.74
C LEU A 104 2.57 -18.91 -13.31
N ALA A 105 3.27 -19.51 -12.35
CA ALA A 105 2.99 -19.26 -10.94
C ALA A 105 3.19 -17.76 -10.59
N PRO A 106 2.36 -17.19 -9.69
CA PRO A 106 2.40 -15.75 -9.38
C PRO A 106 3.79 -15.23 -8.99
N PHE A 107 4.52 -15.98 -8.15
CA PHE A 107 5.86 -15.60 -7.70
C PHE A 107 6.90 -15.59 -8.83
N VAL A 108 6.75 -16.46 -9.84
CA VAL A 108 7.62 -16.47 -11.04
C VAL A 108 7.31 -15.24 -11.89
N ARG A 109 6.03 -14.98 -12.14
CA ARG A 109 5.58 -13.82 -12.92
C ARG A 109 6.06 -12.51 -12.28
N ASP A 110 5.88 -12.36 -10.97
CA ASP A 110 6.29 -11.15 -10.23
C ASP A 110 7.81 -10.98 -10.26
N ARG A 111 8.57 -12.08 -10.22
CA ARG A 111 10.02 -12.05 -10.37
C ARG A 111 10.48 -11.61 -11.76
N ILE A 112 9.82 -12.06 -12.83
CA ILE A 112 10.13 -11.62 -14.20
C ILE A 112 9.72 -10.15 -14.39
N LEU A 113 8.58 -9.73 -13.85
CA LEU A 113 8.17 -8.32 -13.86
C LEU A 113 9.18 -7.43 -13.12
N GLN A 114 9.75 -7.91 -12.02
CA GLN A 114 10.85 -7.21 -11.34
C GLN A 114 12.08 -7.06 -12.25
N VAL A 115 12.47 -8.11 -12.99
CA VAL A 115 13.57 -8.04 -13.97
C VAL A 115 13.30 -6.97 -15.02
N ILE A 116 12.09 -6.96 -15.59
CA ILE A 116 11.65 -5.95 -16.57
C ILE A 116 11.71 -4.54 -15.96
N ALA A 117 11.20 -4.35 -14.74
CA ALA A 117 11.21 -3.06 -14.06
C ALA A 117 12.65 -2.55 -13.83
N ILE A 118 13.59 -3.44 -13.48
CA ILE A 118 15.02 -3.10 -13.35
C ILE A 118 15.58 -2.64 -14.69
N MET A 119 15.29 -3.36 -15.79
CA MET A 119 15.74 -2.95 -17.12
C MET A 119 15.22 -1.56 -17.50
N ILE A 120 13.94 -1.26 -17.22
CA ILE A 120 13.33 0.03 -17.53
C ILE A 120 13.95 1.15 -16.69
N LYS A 121 14.14 0.92 -15.40
CA LYS A 121 14.72 1.93 -14.50
C LYS A 121 16.17 2.22 -14.84
N ARG A 122 16.97 1.20 -15.17
CA ARG A 122 18.36 1.38 -15.59
C ARG A 122 18.44 2.07 -16.95
N GLY A 123 17.62 1.65 -17.91
CA GLY A 123 17.52 2.31 -19.21
C GLY A 123 17.12 3.78 -19.09
N SER A 124 16.22 4.10 -18.15
CA SER A 124 15.81 5.48 -17.87
C SER A 124 16.94 6.43 -17.49
N VAL A 125 18.01 5.91 -16.88
CA VAL A 125 19.20 6.71 -16.56
C VAL A 125 20.01 7.04 -17.81
N GLU A 126 19.95 6.18 -18.84
CA GLU A 126 20.68 6.35 -20.10
C GLU A 126 19.92 7.22 -21.10
N ASP A 127 18.59 7.08 -21.19
CA ASP A 127 17.76 7.74 -22.21
C ASP A 127 16.89 8.90 -21.68
N GLY A 128 17.02 9.24 -20.40
CA GLY A 128 16.18 10.26 -19.76
C GLY A 128 14.71 9.87 -19.61
N GLY A 129 14.42 8.56 -19.54
CA GLY A 129 13.08 8.02 -19.32
C GLY A 129 12.17 8.00 -20.54
N GLN A 130 12.71 8.18 -21.75
CA GLN A 130 11.91 8.16 -22.98
C GLN A 130 11.21 6.80 -23.17
N GLU A 131 11.95 5.70 -23.04
CA GLU A 131 11.37 4.37 -23.23
C GLU A 131 10.39 4.02 -22.10
N ARG A 132 10.65 4.47 -20.88
CA ARG A 132 9.70 4.34 -19.78
C ARG A 132 8.36 5.02 -20.12
N SER A 133 8.40 6.23 -20.69
CA SER A 133 7.18 6.92 -21.11
C SER A 133 6.41 6.13 -22.17
N ASN A 134 7.11 5.59 -23.18
CA ASN A 134 6.50 4.76 -24.23
C ASN A 134 5.83 3.51 -23.63
N ILE A 135 6.48 2.85 -22.68
CA ILE A 135 5.92 1.67 -21.99
C ILE A 135 4.68 2.06 -21.19
N LEU A 136 4.67 3.22 -20.53
CA LEU A 136 3.48 3.71 -19.84
C LEU A 136 2.33 4.05 -20.80
N ASP A 137 2.61 4.54 -22.02
CA ASP A 137 1.59 4.71 -23.07
C ASP A 137 0.93 3.37 -23.43
N GLU A 138 1.72 2.32 -23.63
CA GLU A 138 1.20 1.01 -23.96
C GLU A 138 0.47 0.36 -22.78
N VAL A 139 0.98 0.50 -21.56
CA VAL A 139 0.31 -0.01 -20.35
C VAL A 139 -1.01 0.69 -20.10
N GLU A 140 -1.10 2.00 -20.34
CA GLU A 140 -2.36 2.73 -20.29
C GLU A 140 -3.36 2.13 -21.29
N LYS A 141 -2.97 1.89 -22.54
CA LYS A 141 -3.83 1.21 -23.53
C LYS A 141 -4.24 -0.20 -23.09
N LEU A 142 -3.35 -0.97 -22.46
CA LEU A 142 -3.66 -2.31 -21.94
C LEU A 142 -4.72 -2.26 -20.84
N ILE A 143 -4.71 -1.24 -19.98
CA ILE A 143 -5.69 -1.09 -18.89
C ILE A 143 -7.07 -0.70 -19.43
N PHE A 144 -7.14 0.19 -20.43
CA PHE A 144 -8.43 0.66 -20.97
C PHE A 144 -9.01 -0.27 -22.05
N ASN A 145 -8.16 -0.80 -22.94
CA ASN A 145 -8.60 -1.52 -24.14
C ASN A 145 -8.28 -3.03 -24.10
N GLY A 146 -7.52 -3.48 -23.11
CA GLY A 146 -7.14 -4.88 -22.98
C GLY A 146 -8.29 -5.76 -22.49
N ASP A 147 -8.19 -7.06 -22.80
CA ASP A 147 -8.93 -8.07 -22.04
C ASP A 147 -8.48 -8.08 -20.58
N LEU A 148 -9.24 -8.78 -19.73
CA LEU A 148 -8.97 -8.84 -18.29
C LEU A 148 -7.52 -9.20 -17.95
N LYS A 149 -6.94 -10.20 -18.63
CA LYS A 149 -5.58 -10.66 -18.35
C LYS A 149 -4.59 -9.54 -18.64
N LYS A 150 -4.79 -8.81 -19.75
CA LYS A 150 -3.99 -7.64 -20.12
C LYS A 150 -4.18 -6.47 -19.16
N GLN A 151 -5.38 -6.22 -18.66
CA GLN A 151 -5.64 -5.20 -17.64
C GLN A 151 -4.88 -5.50 -16.35
N VAL A 152 -4.99 -6.73 -15.85
CA VAL A 152 -4.27 -7.20 -14.67
C VAL A 152 -2.76 -7.09 -14.87
N LEU A 153 -2.25 -7.53 -16.03
CA LEU A 153 -0.84 -7.42 -16.38
C LEU A 153 -0.37 -5.96 -16.42
N GLY A 154 -1.15 -5.07 -17.04
CA GLY A 154 -0.88 -3.64 -17.07
C GLY A 154 -0.72 -3.06 -15.67
N CYS A 155 -1.64 -3.39 -14.77
CA CYS A 155 -1.52 -2.98 -13.36
C CYS A 155 -0.29 -3.60 -12.68
N SER A 156 0.01 -4.87 -12.91
CA SER A 156 1.20 -5.53 -12.35
C SER A 156 2.51 -4.91 -12.83
N ILE A 157 2.58 -4.46 -14.09
CA ILE A 157 3.75 -3.73 -14.63
C ILE A 157 3.94 -2.40 -13.90
N ILE A 158 2.85 -1.63 -13.69
CA ILE A 158 2.91 -0.37 -12.93
C ILE A 158 3.41 -0.60 -11.51
N LEU A 159 2.84 -1.60 -10.82
CA LEU A 159 3.24 -1.92 -9.45
C LEU A 159 4.71 -2.33 -9.36
N ALA A 160 5.19 -3.15 -10.31
CA ALA A 160 6.60 -3.54 -10.38
C ALA A 160 7.51 -2.34 -10.63
N LEU A 161 7.13 -1.43 -11.54
CA LEU A 161 7.86 -0.18 -11.78
C LEU A 161 7.90 0.68 -10.51
N MET A 162 6.76 0.96 -9.91
CA MET A 162 6.67 1.78 -8.69
C MET A 162 7.53 1.19 -7.56
N HIS A 163 7.44 -0.12 -7.32
CA HIS A 163 8.28 -0.79 -6.33
C HIS A 163 9.77 -0.60 -6.67
N GLU A 164 10.17 -0.83 -7.91
CA GLU A 164 11.57 -0.70 -8.33
C GLU A 164 12.06 0.76 -8.17
N TYR A 165 11.28 1.77 -8.54
CA TYR A 165 11.63 3.19 -8.33
C TYR A 165 11.64 3.62 -6.85
N SER A 166 11.00 2.88 -5.96
CA SER A 166 11.06 3.11 -4.52
C SER A 166 12.33 2.54 -3.86
N THR A 167 12.99 1.58 -4.51
CA THR A 167 14.15 0.87 -3.96
C THR A 167 15.47 1.28 -4.61
N THR A 168 16.56 1.24 -3.86
CA THR A 168 17.91 1.63 -4.31
C THR A 168 18.65 0.50 -5.04
N VAL A 169 17.98 -0.58 -5.44
CA VAL A 169 18.64 -1.78 -5.96
C VAL A 169 19.35 -1.48 -7.28
N GLY A 170 20.61 -1.92 -7.38
CA GLY A 170 21.41 -1.93 -8.60
C GLY A 170 21.97 -0.58 -9.10
N LEU A 171 21.56 0.55 -8.55
CA LEU A 171 22.08 1.87 -8.94
C LEU A 171 22.87 2.53 -7.79
N THR A 172 23.77 3.45 -8.13
CA THR A 172 24.35 4.35 -7.13
C THR A 172 23.24 5.21 -6.51
N SER A 173 23.39 5.58 -5.24
CA SER A 173 22.38 6.38 -4.52
C SER A 173 22.02 7.68 -5.25
N GLU A 174 23.00 8.32 -5.91
CA GLU A 174 22.80 9.53 -6.71
C GLU A 174 21.97 9.27 -7.97
N SER A 175 22.33 8.24 -8.76
CA SER A 175 21.59 7.88 -9.98
C SER A 175 20.17 7.44 -9.63
N HIS A 176 20.00 6.67 -8.56
CA HIS A 176 18.69 6.29 -8.05
C HIS A 176 17.85 7.51 -7.67
N TYR A 177 18.44 8.46 -6.92
CA TYR A 177 17.74 9.67 -6.51
C TYR A 177 17.31 10.52 -7.72
N ALA A 178 18.19 10.69 -8.71
CA ALA A 178 17.87 11.41 -9.94
C ALA A 178 16.72 10.73 -10.71
N ALA A 179 16.80 9.41 -10.91
CA ALA A 179 15.76 8.63 -11.58
C ALA A 179 14.42 8.67 -10.83
N LYS A 180 14.44 8.54 -9.50
CA LYS A 180 13.23 8.63 -8.65
C LYS A 180 12.60 10.01 -8.75
N LYS A 181 13.39 11.09 -8.68
CA LYS A 181 12.92 12.47 -8.80
C LYS A 181 12.28 12.73 -10.16
N GLU A 182 12.86 12.21 -11.23
CA GLU A 182 12.28 12.32 -12.57
C GLU A 182 10.95 11.56 -12.70
N PHE A 183 10.91 10.33 -12.18
CA PHE A 183 9.70 9.50 -12.14
C PHE A 183 8.57 10.18 -11.34
N GLU A 184 8.88 10.77 -10.19
CA GLU A 184 7.94 11.56 -9.39
C GLU A 184 7.38 12.77 -10.16
N ALA A 185 8.23 13.45 -10.94
CA ALA A 185 7.85 14.67 -11.66
C ALA A 185 7.01 14.40 -12.91
N LYS A 186 7.34 13.38 -13.70
CA LYS A 186 6.72 13.11 -15.01
C LYS A 186 5.64 12.03 -14.95
N ASP A 187 5.92 10.91 -14.30
CA ASP A 187 5.16 9.68 -14.51
C ASP A 187 4.20 9.37 -13.37
N LEU A 188 4.56 9.66 -12.11
CA LEU A 188 3.73 9.33 -10.95
C LEU A 188 2.36 10.01 -11.01
N ARG A 189 2.33 11.29 -11.40
CA ARG A 189 1.08 12.03 -11.66
C ARG A 189 0.28 11.39 -12.79
N ARG A 190 0.94 11.07 -13.90
CA ARG A 190 0.31 10.46 -15.06
C ARG A 190 -0.37 9.13 -14.68
N ILE A 191 0.34 8.28 -13.96
CA ILE A 191 -0.16 6.99 -13.46
C ILE A 191 -1.38 7.19 -12.57
N PHE A 192 -1.33 8.16 -11.65
CA PHE A 192 -2.49 8.46 -10.80
C PHE A 192 -3.71 8.91 -11.61
N VAL A 193 -3.51 9.79 -12.60
CA VAL A 193 -4.60 10.34 -13.43
C VAL A 193 -5.33 9.23 -14.18
N PHE A 194 -4.61 8.39 -14.92
CA PHE A 194 -5.28 7.33 -15.67
C PHE A 194 -5.81 6.22 -14.76
N SER A 195 -5.18 5.95 -13.60
CA SER A 195 -5.71 4.97 -12.63
C SER A 195 -7.02 5.46 -12.02
N THR A 196 -7.11 6.76 -11.70
CA THR A 196 -8.35 7.40 -11.22
C THR A 196 -9.44 7.37 -12.30
N ARG A 197 -9.07 7.59 -13.56
CA ARG A 197 -10.01 7.47 -14.69
C ARG A 197 -10.52 6.03 -14.85
N ALA A 198 -9.66 5.02 -14.75
CA ALA A 198 -10.06 3.61 -14.81
C ALA A 198 -10.98 3.24 -13.64
N LEU A 199 -10.68 3.73 -12.43
CA LEU A 199 -11.54 3.59 -11.26
C LEU A 199 -12.93 4.21 -11.49
N HIS A 200 -12.99 5.40 -12.10
CA HIS A 200 -14.23 6.06 -12.47
C HIS A 200 -15.02 5.29 -13.54
N GLU A 201 -14.36 4.64 -14.51
CA GLU A 201 -15.07 3.77 -15.46
C GLU A 201 -15.68 2.55 -14.76
N ILE A 202 -14.93 1.91 -13.86
CA ILE A 202 -15.39 0.75 -13.09
C ILE A 202 -16.59 1.12 -12.20
N GLN A 203 -16.60 2.30 -11.58
CA GLN A 203 -17.71 2.72 -10.71
C GLN A 203 -19.04 2.81 -11.47
N ASN A 204 -18.99 3.15 -12.76
CA ASN A 204 -20.17 3.34 -13.60
C ASN A 204 -20.68 2.04 -14.22
N LEU A 205 -19.98 0.92 -13.99
CA LEU A 205 -20.44 -0.38 -14.47
C LEU A 205 -21.65 -0.88 -13.67
N PRO A 206 -22.55 -1.65 -14.31
CA PRO A 206 -23.69 -2.25 -13.63
C PRO A 206 -23.26 -3.15 -12.48
N GLN A 207 -23.95 -3.02 -11.34
CA GLN A 207 -23.75 -3.88 -10.17
C GLN A 207 -24.60 -5.16 -10.28
N PRO A 208 -24.14 -6.32 -9.77
CA PRO A 208 -22.86 -6.55 -9.08
C PRO A 208 -21.68 -6.72 -10.07
N LEU A 209 -20.50 -6.23 -9.68
CA LEU A 209 -19.27 -6.41 -10.45
C LEU A 209 -18.84 -7.89 -10.51
N SER A 210 -18.31 -8.33 -11.65
CA SER A 210 -17.71 -9.65 -11.80
C SER A 210 -16.42 -9.79 -10.98
N ILE A 211 -16.07 -11.02 -10.57
CA ILE A 211 -14.85 -11.34 -9.81
C ILE A 211 -13.59 -10.81 -10.53
N ASP A 212 -13.62 -10.90 -11.85
CA ASP A 212 -12.60 -10.43 -12.76
C ASP A 212 -12.39 -8.90 -12.64
N ILE A 213 -13.46 -8.12 -12.79
CA ILE A 213 -13.41 -6.65 -12.65
C ILE A 213 -13.00 -6.26 -11.23
N MET A 214 -13.45 -7.01 -10.22
CA MET A 214 -13.03 -6.79 -8.83
C MET A 214 -11.51 -6.98 -8.64
N THR A 215 -10.88 -7.88 -9.41
CA THR A 215 -9.42 -8.08 -9.39
C THR A 215 -8.69 -6.86 -9.96
N VAL A 216 -9.18 -6.33 -11.09
CA VAL A 216 -8.63 -5.09 -11.69
C VAL A 216 -8.82 -3.90 -10.75
N LEU A 217 -10.01 -3.74 -10.18
CA LEU A 217 -10.31 -2.72 -9.18
C LEU A 217 -9.33 -2.79 -8.01
N LYS A 218 -9.04 -3.99 -7.49
CA LYS A 218 -8.09 -4.18 -6.39
C LYS A 218 -6.70 -3.68 -6.79
N ASN A 219 -6.21 -4.07 -7.95
CA ASN A 219 -4.88 -3.66 -8.41
C ASN A 219 -4.80 -2.15 -8.66
N LEU A 220 -5.84 -1.53 -9.22
CA LEU A 220 -5.91 -0.08 -9.40
C LEU A 220 -5.92 0.67 -8.06
N LEU A 221 -6.63 0.14 -7.05
CA LEU A 221 -6.61 0.71 -5.70
C LEU A 221 -5.23 0.60 -5.05
N ILE A 222 -4.53 -0.53 -5.21
CA ILE A 222 -3.15 -0.70 -4.72
C ILE A 222 -2.21 0.30 -5.41
N ILE A 223 -2.38 0.55 -6.71
CA ILE A 223 -1.61 1.58 -7.44
C ILE A 223 -1.88 2.96 -6.83
N CYS A 224 -3.15 3.36 -6.73
CA CYS A 224 -3.54 4.64 -6.16
C CYS A 224 -3.03 4.82 -4.71
N GLU A 225 -3.17 3.80 -3.87
CA GLU A 225 -2.63 3.78 -2.52
C GLU A 225 -1.10 3.97 -2.53
N SER A 226 -0.38 3.19 -3.33
CA SER A 226 1.08 3.24 -3.40
C SER A 226 1.58 4.63 -3.84
N ILE A 227 0.79 5.34 -4.67
CA ILE A 227 1.08 6.73 -5.07
C ILE A 227 0.79 7.70 -3.92
N LEU A 228 -0.35 7.56 -3.24
CA LEU A 228 -0.76 8.45 -2.17
C LEU A 228 0.09 8.30 -0.90
N VAL A 229 0.66 7.11 -0.67
CA VAL A 229 1.60 6.82 0.43
C VAL A 229 3.06 6.98 -0.02
N TRP A 230 3.30 7.43 -1.26
CA TRP A 230 4.64 7.54 -1.82
C TRP A 230 5.53 8.46 -0.98
N GLY A 231 6.70 7.95 -0.60
CA GLY A 231 7.71 8.73 0.12
C GLY A 231 8.40 9.73 -0.79
N PHE A 232 7.76 10.87 -1.06
CA PHE A 232 8.31 11.96 -1.87
C PHE A 232 9.64 12.46 -1.29
N ASN A 233 10.63 12.62 -2.16
CA ASN A 233 11.91 13.18 -1.76
C ASN A 233 11.74 14.66 -1.38
N SER A 234 11.90 14.98 -0.09
CA SER A 234 11.93 16.38 0.36
C SER A 234 13.12 17.12 -0.26
N THR A 235 12.88 18.30 -0.82
CA THR A 235 13.89 19.13 -1.51
C THR A 235 15.04 19.57 -0.60
N ASN A 236 14.89 19.48 0.72
CA ASN A 236 15.83 20.02 1.71
C ASN A 236 16.51 18.94 2.59
N MET A 237 16.42 17.65 2.25
CA MET A 237 16.98 16.59 3.11
C MET A 237 18.47 16.30 2.81
N PRO A 238 19.34 16.30 3.85
CA PRO A 238 20.71 15.83 3.72
C PRO A 238 20.77 14.37 3.27
N LYS A 239 21.63 14.09 2.29
CA LYS A 239 21.73 12.80 1.56
C LYS A 239 21.93 11.55 2.46
N TYR A 240 22.37 11.72 3.71
CA TYR A 240 22.66 10.62 4.65
C TYR A 240 21.47 10.14 5.50
N LEU A 241 20.39 10.92 5.60
CA LEU A 241 19.20 10.57 6.42
C LEU A 241 18.10 9.82 5.65
N ILE A 242 18.37 9.47 4.39
CA ILE A 242 17.39 8.87 3.49
C ILE A 242 17.17 7.37 3.80
N GLY A 243 18.17 6.70 4.39
CA GLY A 243 18.11 5.28 4.74
C GLY A 243 17.18 4.94 5.91
N THR A 244 16.94 5.88 6.82
CA THR A 244 16.18 5.65 8.06
C THR A 244 14.65 5.70 7.90
N PHE A 245 14.14 6.13 6.74
CA PHE A 245 12.69 6.20 6.48
C PHE A 245 12.12 4.98 5.74
N LYS A 246 12.95 3.97 5.40
CA LYS A 246 12.52 2.74 4.71
C LYS A 246 11.59 1.83 5.53
N GLY A 247 11.28 2.16 6.80
CA GLY A 247 10.66 1.23 7.75
C GLY A 247 9.38 1.70 8.43
N ARG A 248 8.62 2.67 7.90
CA ARG A 248 7.30 3.02 8.48
C ARG A 248 6.19 3.05 7.44
N TYR A 249 5.80 1.86 7.00
CA TYR A 249 4.51 1.64 6.33
C TYR A 249 3.54 0.97 7.32
N ASN A 250 3.30 1.64 8.45
CA ASN A 250 2.09 1.41 9.25
C ASN A 250 1.17 2.61 8.99
N SER A 251 -0.13 2.37 8.85
CA SER A 251 -1.17 3.40 8.58
C SER A 251 -1.02 4.64 9.49
N GLU A 252 -0.60 4.43 10.73
CA GLU A 252 -0.37 5.46 11.75
C GLU A 252 0.76 6.46 11.45
N ASN A 253 1.79 6.04 10.70
CA ASN A 253 3.03 6.81 10.52
C ASN A 253 3.40 7.09 9.05
N SER A 254 2.48 6.84 8.12
CA SER A 254 2.69 7.24 6.72
C SER A 254 2.92 8.76 6.64
N PRO A 255 3.98 9.21 5.95
CA PRO A 255 4.35 10.62 5.90
C PRO A 255 3.21 11.44 5.29
N ILE A 256 3.05 12.68 5.76
CA ILE A 256 2.05 13.60 5.22
C ILE A 256 2.32 13.77 3.71
N LEU A 257 1.29 13.52 2.91
CA LEU A 257 1.34 13.62 1.45
C LEU A 257 1.60 15.07 1.03
N LYS A 258 2.80 15.34 0.48
CA LYS A 258 3.21 16.66 0.00
C LYS A 258 3.19 16.71 -1.52
N LEU A 259 2.12 17.27 -2.09
CA LEU A 259 1.95 17.39 -3.53
C LEU A 259 2.38 18.77 -4.04
N GLY A 260 2.93 18.79 -5.25
CA GLY A 260 3.26 20.02 -5.99
C GLY A 260 2.05 20.61 -6.72
N SER A 261 2.22 21.81 -7.29
CA SER A 261 1.19 22.51 -8.07
C SER A 261 0.65 21.71 -9.25
N GLU A 262 1.47 20.84 -9.84
CA GLU A 262 1.09 19.95 -10.94
C GLU A 262 -0.10 19.05 -10.62
N TRP A 263 -0.32 18.71 -9.35
CA TRP A 263 -1.40 17.82 -8.92
C TRP A 263 -2.72 18.54 -8.67
N LYS A 264 -2.73 19.88 -8.73
CA LYS A 264 -3.86 20.71 -8.34
C LYS A 264 -5.12 20.37 -9.12
N ASP A 265 -5.03 20.23 -10.44
CA ASP A 265 -6.22 20.06 -11.29
C ASP A 265 -6.99 18.77 -10.99
N ILE A 266 -6.28 17.68 -10.67
CA ILE A 266 -6.91 16.40 -10.34
C ILE A 266 -7.39 16.34 -8.90
N ILE A 267 -6.60 16.81 -7.94
CA ILE A 267 -6.95 16.71 -6.51
C ILE A 267 -8.06 17.69 -6.13
N THR A 268 -8.05 18.91 -6.69
CA THR A 268 -9.07 19.93 -6.35
C THR A 268 -10.41 19.69 -7.02
N ASN A 269 -10.49 18.76 -7.98
CA ASN A 269 -11.77 18.34 -8.56
C ASN A 269 -12.59 17.58 -7.49
N PRO A 270 -13.78 18.08 -7.11
CA PRO A 270 -14.63 17.42 -6.10
C PRO A 270 -14.90 15.95 -6.42
N SER A 271 -15.09 15.64 -7.71
CA SER A 271 -15.39 14.30 -8.21
C SER A 271 -14.30 13.27 -7.84
N THR A 272 -13.05 13.70 -7.65
CA THR A 272 -11.96 12.81 -7.26
C THR A 272 -12.18 12.28 -5.85
N VAL A 273 -12.47 13.14 -4.88
CA VAL A 273 -12.74 12.71 -3.50
C VAL A 273 -14.02 11.87 -3.45
N ASP A 274 -15.05 12.32 -4.17
CA ASP A 274 -16.34 11.63 -4.23
C ASP A 274 -16.18 10.20 -4.77
N LEU A 275 -15.36 10.01 -5.81
CA LEU A 275 -15.02 8.70 -6.39
C LEU A 275 -14.42 7.75 -5.35
N TYR A 276 -13.43 8.18 -4.55
CA TYR A 276 -12.82 7.31 -3.55
C TYR A 276 -13.79 6.90 -2.44
N PHE A 277 -14.67 7.82 -2.01
CA PHE A 277 -15.74 7.47 -1.08
C PHE A 277 -16.76 6.52 -1.72
N GLN A 278 -17.17 6.75 -2.96
CA GLN A 278 -18.11 5.89 -3.69
C GLN A 278 -17.55 4.47 -3.89
N ILE A 279 -16.28 4.35 -4.25
CA ILE A 279 -15.62 3.03 -4.35
C ILE A 279 -15.60 2.35 -3.00
N TYR A 280 -15.25 3.08 -1.92
CA TYR A 280 -15.29 2.52 -0.58
C TYR A 280 -16.68 1.98 -0.22
N TRP A 281 -17.74 2.73 -0.50
CA TRP A 281 -19.12 2.27 -0.31
C TRP A 281 -19.43 0.98 -1.10
N MET A 282 -18.98 0.91 -2.35
CA MET A 282 -19.20 -0.25 -3.23
C MET A 282 -18.49 -1.53 -2.77
N VAL A 283 -17.35 -1.40 -2.08
CA VAL A 283 -16.52 -2.55 -1.65
C VAL A 283 -16.45 -2.74 -0.14
N ARG A 284 -17.22 -1.98 0.64
CA ARG A 284 -17.15 -1.96 2.11
C ARG A 284 -17.29 -3.34 2.75
N ASP A 285 -18.19 -4.17 2.23
CA ASP A 285 -18.46 -5.50 2.77
C ASP A 285 -17.34 -6.51 2.47
N LYS A 286 -16.36 -6.15 1.62
CA LYS A 286 -15.30 -7.03 1.14
C LYS A 286 -13.98 -6.73 1.87
N PRO A 287 -13.54 -7.57 2.84
CA PRO A 287 -12.36 -7.30 3.67
C PRO A 287 -11.08 -6.99 2.89
N GLN A 288 -10.89 -7.66 1.75
CA GLN A 288 -9.68 -7.56 0.92
C GLN A 288 -9.46 -6.17 0.29
N PHE A 289 -10.43 -5.26 0.37
CA PHE A 289 -10.32 -3.88 -0.11
C PHE A 289 -10.19 -2.85 1.01
N SER A 290 -10.55 -3.22 2.25
CA SER A 290 -10.72 -2.30 3.37
C SER A 290 -9.48 -1.45 3.62
N HIS A 291 -8.32 -2.11 3.75
CA HIS A 291 -7.03 -1.45 3.98
C HIS A 291 -6.70 -0.46 2.84
N HIS A 292 -6.72 -0.93 1.59
CA HIS A 292 -6.33 -0.12 0.43
C HIS A 292 -7.22 1.12 0.27
N CYS A 293 -8.54 0.98 0.41
CA CYS A 293 -9.47 2.10 0.29
C CYS A 293 -9.31 3.11 1.45
N LEU A 294 -9.26 2.62 2.69
CA LEU A 294 -9.10 3.49 3.86
C LEU A 294 -7.76 4.21 3.84
N SER A 295 -6.69 3.54 3.41
CA SER A 295 -5.37 4.15 3.24
C SER A 295 -5.43 5.32 2.25
N CYS A 296 -6.10 5.16 1.10
CA CYS A 296 -6.35 6.27 0.18
C CYS A 296 -7.11 7.43 0.84
N LEU A 297 -8.23 7.16 1.51
CA LEU A 297 -9.03 8.19 2.19
C LEU A 297 -8.22 8.92 3.27
N VAL A 298 -7.48 8.18 4.09
CA VAL A 298 -6.56 8.70 5.11
C VAL A 298 -5.55 9.66 4.49
N GLN A 299 -4.92 9.33 3.36
CA GLN A 299 -3.99 10.26 2.70
C GLN A 299 -4.68 11.50 2.15
N LEU A 300 -5.84 11.32 1.50
CA LEU A 300 -6.65 12.42 0.95
C LEU A 300 -7.17 13.39 2.03
N SER A 301 -7.29 12.95 3.29
CA SER A 301 -7.63 13.82 4.43
C SER A 301 -6.50 14.77 4.86
N SER A 302 -5.27 14.51 4.44
CA SER A 302 -4.05 15.15 4.96
C SER A 302 -3.17 15.78 3.89
N ILE A 303 -3.73 16.12 2.73
CA ILE A 303 -2.96 16.68 1.62
C ILE A 303 -2.34 18.03 2.02
N ASN A 304 -1.03 18.12 1.89
CA ASN A 304 -0.26 19.31 2.21
C ASN A 304 0.73 19.63 1.07
N GLY A 305 1.52 20.69 1.23
CA GLY A 305 2.49 21.16 0.24
C GLY A 305 1.99 22.31 -0.62
N ASN A 306 2.68 22.56 -1.72
CA ASN A 306 2.50 23.75 -2.58
C ASN A 306 1.30 23.63 -3.54
N ILE A 307 0.43 22.64 -3.33
CA ILE A 307 -0.80 22.44 -4.12
C ILE A 307 -1.85 23.53 -3.84
N TRP A 308 -1.87 24.06 -2.62
CA TRP A 308 -2.83 25.06 -2.17
C TRP A 308 -2.37 26.45 -2.58
N THR A 309 -3.01 27.02 -3.61
CA THR A 309 -2.74 28.41 -4.03
C THR A 309 -3.40 29.46 -3.15
N ASP A 310 -4.54 29.11 -2.54
CA ASP A 310 -5.33 29.96 -1.66
C ASP A 310 -5.99 29.09 -0.58
N THR A 311 -6.13 29.66 0.62
CA THR A 311 -6.87 29.07 1.74
C THR A 311 -8.30 28.72 1.31
N ASN A 312 -8.96 29.54 0.49
CA ASN A 312 -10.32 29.28 0.02
C ASN A 312 -10.45 27.97 -0.77
N VAL A 313 -9.48 27.66 -1.64
CA VAL A 313 -9.48 26.42 -2.43
C VAL A 313 -9.30 25.20 -1.52
N ARG A 314 -8.40 25.31 -0.54
CA ARG A 314 -8.19 24.28 0.48
C ARG A 314 -9.45 24.05 1.31
N MET A 315 -10.11 25.13 1.74
CA MET A 315 -11.36 25.07 2.49
C MET A 315 -12.48 24.43 1.68
N LYS A 316 -12.63 24.76 0.39
CA LYS A 316 -13.63 24.13 -0.49
C LYS A 316 -13.40 22.63 -0.66
N TYR A 317 -12.15 22.22 -0.90
CA TYR A 317 -11.78 20.80 -0.97
C TYR A 317 -12.15 20.08 0.33
N MET A 318 -11.73 20.66 1.46
CA MET A 318 -11.89 20.01 2.75
C MET A 318 -13.35 20.00 3.22
N THR A 319 -14.15 20.98 2.82
CA THR A 319 -15.61 20.98 3.01
C THR A 319 -16.27 19.81 2.28
N ASN A 320 -15.91 19.57 1.00
CA ASN A 320 -16.42 18.43 0.23
C ASN A 320 -16.01 17.09 0.88
N TYR A 321 -14.76 16.99 1.33
CA TYR A 321 -14.28 15.80 2.03
C TYR A 321 -15.05 15.57 3.34
N LEU A 322 -15.24 16.62 4.16
CA LEU A 322 -15.98 16.51 5.43
C LEU A 322 -17.43 16.09 5.20
N GLN A 323 -18.10 16.60 4.18
CA GLN A 323 -19.48 16.18 3.84
C GLN A 323 -19.57 14.68 3.54
N ASN A 324 -18.66 14.15 2.73
CA ASN A 324 -18.61 12.71 2.44
C ASN A 324 -18.22 11.88 3.67
N PHE A 325 -17.27 12.36 4.46
CA PHE A 325 -16.83 11.68 5.69
C PHE A 325 -17.94 11.62 6.74
N ILE A 326 -18.62 12.74 7.01
CA ILE A 326 -19.76 12.81 7.93
C ILE A 326 -20.88 11.88 7.45
N LYS A 327 -21.19 11.89 6.15
CA LYS A 327 -22.17 10.96 5.56
C LYS A 327 -21.79 9.51 5.83
N LEU A 328 -20.51 9.15 5.70
CA LEU A 328 -20.03 7.81 6.01
C LEU A 328 -20.26 7.45 7.48
N VAL A 329 -19.71 8.22 8.41
CA VAL A 329 -19.73 7.85 9.84
C VAL A 329 -21.11 7.95 10.49
N SER A 330 -22.02 8.75 9.93
CA SER A 330 -23.40 8.87 10.42
C SER A 330 -24.36 7.80 9.86
N THR A 331 -24.06 7.20 8.71
CA THR A 331 -24.98 6.27 8.03
C THR A 331 -24.73 4.81 8.41
N VAL A 332 -23.50 4.44 8.76
CA VAL A 332 -23.14 3.03 9.03
C VAL A 332 -22.54 2.82 10.41
N LYS A 333 -22.77 1.64 10.97
CA LYS A 333 -22.01 1.15 12.12
C LYS A 333 -20.58 0.85 11.68
N ILE A 334 -19.62 1.47 12.34
CA ILE A 334 -18.19 1.27 12.08
C ILE A 334 -17.78 -0.17 12.42
N LEU A 335 -17.07 -0.81 11.50
CA LEU A 335 -16.49 -2.13 11.69
C LEU A 335 -15.11 -2.02 12.33
N ASP A 336 -14.68 -3.07 13.00
CA ASP A 336 -13.41 -3.15 13.73
C ASP A 336 -12.22 -2.82 12.80
N ARG A 337 -12.23 -3.39 11.59
CA ARG A 337 -11.23 -3.12 10.53
C ARG A 337 -11.19 -1.68 10.00
N GLU A 338 -12.21 -0.88 10.28
CA GLU A 338 -12.34 0.52 9.82
C GLU A 338 -11.89 1.52 10.90
N SER A 339 -11.93 1.10 12.16
CA SER A 339 -11.70 1.93 13.35
C SER A 339 -10.41 2.76 13.27
N ILE A 340 -9.27 2.13 13.02
CA ILE A 340 -7.94 2.75 12.93
C ILE A 340 -7.88 3.77 11.77
N GLY A 341 -8.47 3.43 10.62
CA GLY A 341 -8.51 4.33 9.46
C GLY A 341 -9.32 5.59 9.75
N ILE A 342 -10.49 5.43 10.35
CA ILE A 342 -11.40 6.52 10.71
C ILE A 342 -10.80 7.41 11.81
N SER A 343 -10.23 6.82 12.87
CA SER A 343 -9.54 7.59 13.92
C SER A 343 -8.38 8.40 13.34
N THR A 344 -7.65 7.81 12.38
CA THR A 344 -6.53 8.48 11.71
C THR A 344 -6.99 9.65 10.82
N ILE A 345 -8.12 9.51 10.11
CA ILE A 345 -8.72 10.62 9.33
C ILE A 345 -9.05 11.79 10.26
N ILE A 346 -9.77 11.53 11.35
CA ILE A 346 -10.15 12.56 12.33
C ILE A 346 -8.90 13.26 12.88
N LYS A 347 -7.90 12.47 13.27
CA LYS A 347 -6.64 13.01 13.79
C LYS A 347 -5.90 13.88 12.79
N ARG A 348 -5.84 13.45 11.53
CA ARG A 348 -5.17 14.20 10.46
C ARG A 348 -5.87 15.51 10.14
N ILE A 349 -7.20 15.51 10.13
CA ILE A 349 -7.99 16.72 9.91
C ILE A 349 -7.75 17.72 11.05
N ILE A 350 -7.94 17.32 12.31
CA ILE A 350 -7.79 18.23 13.45
C ILE A 350 -6.37 18.77 13.57
N ARG A 351 -5.35 17.93 13.37
CA ARG A 351 -3.94 18.38 13.41
C ARG A 351 -3.51 19.20 12.19
N GLY A 352 -4.23 19.07 11.06
CA GLY A 352 -3.89 19.71 9.80
C GLY A 352 -4.25 21.20 9.74
N TYR A 353 -5.10 21.68 10.65
CA TYR A 353 -5.60 23.05 10.70
C TYR A 353 -5.30 23.72 12.04
N THR A 354 -5.07 25.03 12.01
CA THR A 354 -5.04 25.83 13.24
C THR A 354 -6.46 25.96 13.81
N PRO A 355 -6.62 26.25 15.11
CA PRO A 355 -7.93 26.51 15.70
C PRO A 355 -8.75 27.55 14.93
N SER A 356 -8.11 28.65 14.54
CA SER A 356 -8.72 29.70 13.72
C SER A 356 -9.11 29.25 12.31
N GLY A 357 -8.40 28.28 11.73
CA GLY A 357 -8.72 27.70 10.42
C GLY A 357 -9.90 26.74 10.50
N LEU A 358 -10.02 25.97 11.60
CA LEU A 358 -11.18 25.10 11.83
C LEU A 358 -12.49 25.89 11.96
N MET A 359 -12.44 27.07 12.58
CA MET A 359 -13.61 27.95 12.71
C MET A 359 -14.03 28.63 11.41
N GLN A 360 -13.25 28.52 10.32
CA GLN A 360 -13.64 29.04 9.01
C GLN A 360 -14.57 28.09 8.24
N PHE A 361 -14.73 26.83 8.71
CA PHE A 361 -15.67 25.91 8.09
C PHE A 361 -17.11 26.33 8.36
N PRO A 362 -18.06 26.01 7.47
CA PRO A 362 -19.48 26.23 7.75
C PRO A 362 -19.88 25.59 9.09
N PRO A 363 -20.59 26.32 9.96
CA PRO A 363 -20.84 25.90 11.34
C PRO A 363 -21.59 24.56 11.39
N ASP A 364 -22.55 24.35 10.51
CA ASP A 364 -23.33 23.11 10.43
C ASP A 364 -22.44 21.87 10.19
N ILE A 365 -21.44 22.02 9.31
CA ILE A 365 -20.52 20.93 8.94
C ILE A 365 -19.53 20.68 10.08
N PHE A 366 -18.99 21.74 10.67
CA PHE A 366 -18.04 21.62 11.77
C PHE A 366 -18.69 21.03 13.03
N ASN A 367 -19.89 21.48 13.39
CA ASN A 367 -20.64 20.94 14.52
C ASN A 367 -20.99 19.47 14.30
N SER A 368 -21.51 19.12 13.11
CA SER A 368 -21.77 17.72 12.75
C SER A 368 -20.50 16.86 12.81
N PHE A 369 -19.36 17.40 12.37
CA PHE A 369 -18.08 16.69 12.45
C PHE A 369 -17.64 16.44 13.90
N LEU A 370 -17.76 17.44 14.78
CA LEU A 370 -17.42 17.30 16.20
C LEU A 370 -18.36 16.32 16.91
N GLU A 371 -19.67 16.41 16.68
CA GLU A 371 -20.67 15.49 17.25
C GLU A 371 -20.37 14.03 16.87
N ASN A 372 -20.11 13.76 15.58
CA ASN A 372 -19.73 12.44 15.11
C ASN A 372 -18.37 12.00 15.71
N THR A 373 -17.42 12.91 15.87
CA THR A 373 -16.13 12.61 16.51
C THR A 373 -16.30 12.21 17.97
N THR A 374 -17.18 12.89 18.71
CA THR A 374 -17.52 12.54 20.09
C THR A 374 -18.18 11.17 20.15
N HIS A 375 -19.17 10.92 19.28
CA HIS A 375 -19.86 9.64 19.23
C HIS A 375 -18.91 8.48 18.93
N LEU A 376 -18.04 8.63 17.94
CA LEU A 376 -17.02 7.63 17.59
C LEU A 376 -16.01 7.42 18.72
N THR A 377 -15.61 8.49 19.42
CA THR A 377 -14.69 8.37 20.57
C THR A 377 -15.32 7.52 21.67
N CYS A 378 -16.60 7.72 21.98
CA CYS A 378 -17.35 6.90 22.91
C CYS A 378 -17.49 5.44 22.42
N GLN A 379 -17.85 5.24 21.15
CA GLN A 379 -17.98 3.90 20.56
C GLN A 379 -16.65 3.13 20.59
N PHE A 380 -15.52 3.78 20.31
CA PHE A 380 -14.21 3.14 20.36
C PHE A 380 -13.77 2.84 21.80
N ALA A 381 -14.17 3.66 22.78
CA ALA A 381 -13.96 3.34 24.20
C ALA A 381 -14.73 2.08 24.62
N GLU A 382 -16.02 2.01 24.26
CA GLU A 382 -16.84 0.83 24.54
C GLU A 382 -16.31 -0.41 23.81
N GLY A 383 -15.89 -0.27 22.55
CA GLY A 383 -15.24 -1.32 21.76
C GLY A 383 -13.95 -1.82 22.41
N ALA A 384 -13.05 -0.92 22.82
CA ALA A 384 -11.80 -1.27 23.50
C ALA A 384 -12.05 -2.03 24.81
N ALA A 385 -13.06 -1.61 25.60
CA ALA A 385 -13.43 -2.32 26.82
C ALA A 385 -13.99 -3.73 26.53
N THR A 386 -14.73 -3.91 25.44
CA THR A 386 -15.17 -5.25 25.02
C THR A 386 -14.03 -6.13 24.53
N GLU A 387 -13.04 -5.56 23.82
CA GLU A 387 -11.82 -6.29 23.40
C GLU A 387 -11.03 -6.79 24.61
N GLU A 388 -10.86 -5.94 25.64
CA GLU A 388 -10.19 -6.27 26.90
C GLU A 388 -10.95 -7.38 27.65
N ASN A 389 -12.26 -7.24 27.82
CA ASN A 389 -13.09 -8.26 28.51
C ASN A 389 -13.11 -9.61 27.77
N LEU A 390 -13.03 -9.61 26.45
CA LEU A 390 -13.01 -10.83 25.62
C LEU A 390 -11.60 -11.39 25.41
N SER A 391 -10.55 -10.73 25.92
CA SER A 391 -9.14 -11.10 25.70
C SER A 391 -8.81 -11.33 24.22
N GLN A 392 -9.27 -10.43 23.35
CA GLN A 392 -8.99 -10.51 21.91
C GLN A 392 -7.52 -10.18 21.61
N ASP A 393 -6.89 -10.98 20.76
CA ASP A 393 -5.50 -10.78 20.32
C ASP A 393 -5.34 -9.52 19.44
N ASP A 394 -6.31 -9.25 18.55
CA ASP A 394 -6.31 -8.10 17.63
C ASP A 394 -7.10 -6.92 18.20
N GLN A 395 -6.44 -6.04 18.96
CA GLN A 395 -7.09 -4.91 19.68
C GLN A 395 -7.21 -3.64 18.83
N MET A 396 -8.02 -3.70 17.77
CA MET A 396 -8.14 -2.59 16.80
C MET A 396 -8.86 -1.36 17.38
N PHE A 397 -9.91 -1.54 18.18
CA PHE A 397 -10.62 -0.43 18.81
C PHE A 397 -9.78 0.23 19.91
N SER A 398 -9.01 -0.55 20.66
CA SER A 398 -8.05 0.01 21.64
C SER A 398 -7.04 0.95 20.97
N GLU A 399 -6.43 0.53 19.85
CA GLU A 399 -5.52 1.38 19.08
C GLU A 399 -6.25 2.62 18.51
N ALA A 400 -7.43 2.43 17.91
CA ALA A 400 -8.23 3.52 17.37
C ALA A 400 -8.67 4.54 18.43
N PHE A 401 -9.00 4.08 19.65
CA PHE A 401 -9.37 4.92 20.78
C PHE A 401 -8.19 5.77 21.26
N ASN A 402 -7.02 5.16 21.44
CA ASN A 402 -5.80 5.90 21.77
C ASN A 402 -5.45 6.96 20.70
N ASN A 403 -5.69 6.61 19.44
CA ASN A 403 -5.41 7.47 18.31
C ASN A 403 -6.37 8.67 18.21
N ILE A 404 -7.67 8.47 18.47
CA ILE A 404 -8.71 9.53 18.43
C ILE A 404 -8.71 10.45 19.66
N LEU A 405 -8.11 10.04 20.78
CA LEU A 405 -7.94 10.90 21.96
C LEU A 405 -6.89 12.00 21.77
N GLN A 406 -5.83 11.76 20.99
CA GLN A 406 -4.76 12.76 20.82
C GLN A 406 -5.24 14.10 20.22
N PRO A 407 -6.15 14.10 19.23
CA PRO A 407 -6.80 15.31 18.73
C PRO A 407 -7.60 16.08 19.79
N TRP A 408 -8.33 15.40 20.67
CA TRP A 408 -9.09 16.05 21.74
C TRP A 408 -8.20 16.84 22.69
N VAL A 409 -7.02 16.33 23.02
CA VAL A 409 -6.01 17.06 23.80
C VAL A 409 -5.64 18.37 23.12
N SER A 410 -5.50 18.37 21.79
CA SER A 410 -5.19 19.58 21.03
C SER A 410 -6.35 20.58 21.07
N ILE A 411 -7.59 20.11 20.86
CA ILE A 411 -8.78 20.97 20.92
C ILE A 411 -8.92 21.63 22.30
N ILE A 412 -8.76 20.87 23.38
CA ILE A 412 -8.85 21.37 24.76
C ILE A 412 -7.70 22.33 25.06
N ALA A 413 -6.47 22.05 24.63
CA ALA A 413 -5.34 22.95 24.86
C ALA A 413 -5.53 24.35 24.24
N TYR A 414 -6.27 24.44 23.12
CA TYR A 414 -6.56 25.69 22.42
C TYR A 414 -7.94 26.29 22.75
N SER A 415 -8.66 25.71 23.71
CA SER A 415 -10.03 26.09 24.04
C SER A 415 -10.16 27.56 24.47
N ASN A 416 -9.19 28.05 25.23
CA ASN A 416 -9.21 29.40 25.83
C ASN A 416 -9.04 30.55 24.81
N GLN A 417 -8.79 30.26 23.53
CA GLN A 417 -8.42 31.28 22.53
C GLN A 417 -9.31 31.31 21.29
N SER A 418 -10.06 30.25 20.93
CA SER A 418 -10.69 30.18 19.60
C SER A 418 -11.95 29.32 19.47
N PHE A 419 -12.30 28.47 20.45
CA PHE A 419 -13.47 27.59 20.36
C PHE A 419 -14.56 28.00 21.35
N PRO A 420 -15.86 27.96 20.98
CA PRO A 420 -16.95 28.15 21.92
C PRO A 420 -16.92 27.08 23.03
N GLU A 421 -16.97 27.52 24.29
CA GLU A 421 -16.93 26.67 25.48
C GLU A 421 -17.95 25.53 25.45
N GLU A 422 -19.15 25.80 24.93
CA GLU A 422 -20.28 24.88 24.93
C GLU A 422 -20.04 23.61 24.08
N LEU A 423 -19.28 23.72 22.98
CA LEU A 423 -19.10 22.64 22.01
C LEU A 423 -18.17 21.54 22.53
N TYR A 424 -17.07 21.90 23.20
CA TYR A 424 -16.13 20.90 23.71
C TYR A 424 -16.46 20.47 25.14
N ASN A 425 -17.14 21.29 25.95
CA ASN A 425 -17.52 20.90 27.32
C ASN A 425 -18.51 19.73 27.32
N SER A 426 -19.54 19.79 26.47
CA SER A 426 -20.53 18.71 26.32
C SER A 426 -19.86 17.40 25.84
N ALA A 427 -19.02 17.50 24.80
CA ALA A 427 -18.23 16.38 24.30
C ALA A 427 -17.30 15.78 25.36
N SER A 428 -16.59 16.63 26.12
CA SER A 428 -15.64 16.18 27.15
C SER A 428 -16.35 15.44 28.29
N ILE A 429 -17.50 15.94 28.73
CA ILE A 429 -18.33 15.28 29.76
C ILE A 429 -18.79 13.90 29.26
N GLN A 430 -19.26 13.82 28.01
CA GLN A 430 -19.74 12.56 27.43
C GLN A 430 -18.61 11.53 27.30
N ILE A 431 -17.45 11.94 26.79
CA ILE A 431 -16.27 11.06 26.65
C ILE A 431 -15.79 10.59 28.02
N LEU A 432 -15.68 11.49 29.00
CA LEU A 432 -15.25 11.15 30.36
C LEU A 432 -16.22 10.18 31.03
N ASN A 433 -17.53 10.43 30.95
CA ASN A 433 -18.54 9.55 31.52
C ASN A 433 -18.50 8.16 30.88
N THR A 434 -18.28 8.09 29.56
CA THR A 434 -18.16 6.82 28.85
C THR A 434 -16.90 6.08 29.27
N TYR A 435 -15.76 6.76 29.34
CA TYR A 435 -14.50 6.19 29.79
C TYR A 435 -14.60 5.64 31.21
N LEU A 436 -15.19 6.40 32.14
CA LEU A 436 -15.44 5.93 33.51
C LEU A 436 -16.34 4.69 33.53
N LYS A 437 -17.43 4.68 32.75
CA LYS A 437 -18.30 3.51 32.63
C LYS A 437 -17.56 2.28 32.08
N CYS A 438 -16.60 2.46 31.18
CA CYS A 438 -15.79 1.38 30.61
C CYS A 438 -14.83 0.76 31.64
N HIS A 439 -14.28 1.57 32.56
CA HIS A 439 -13.23 1.12 33.49
C HIS A 439 -13.70 0.86 34.94
N VAL A 440 -14.95 1.14 35.27
CA VAL A 440 -15.53 0.89 36.61
C VAL A 440 -16.23 -0.48 36.66
N SER A 441 -16.14 -1.13 37.83
CA SER A 441 -16.76 -2.44 38.13
C SER A 441 -18.29 -2.44 37.99
N PRO A 442 -18.93 -3.62 37.91
CA PRO A 442 -20.32 -3.78 37.43
C PRO A 442 -21.40 -3.04 38.22
N SER A 443 -21.12 -2.58 39.44
CA SER A 443 -22.08 -1.79 40.23
C SER A 443 -22.39 -0.44 39.59
N ASN A 444 -21.46 0.15 38.84
CA ASN A 444 -21.61 1.45 38.15
C ASN A 444 -20.99 1.47 36.73
N GLY A 445 -20.43 0.37 36.23
CA GLY A 445 -19.73 0.31 34.94
C GLY A 445 -19.82 -1.06 34.25
N THR A 446 -18.94 -1.29 33.28
CA THR A 446 -18.96 -2.45 32.36
C THR A 446 -17.70 -3.33 32.45
N LYS A 447 -16.75 -2.99 33.33
CA LYS A 447 -15.55 -3.82 33.54
C LYS A 447 -15.96 -5.13 34.21
N THR A 448 -15.79 -6.26 33.52
CA THR A 448 -15.93 -7.57 34.16
C THR A 448 -14.76 -7.79 35.12
N PRO A 449 -14.98 -8.35 36.32
CA PRO A 449 -13.87 -8.74 37.17
C PRO A 449 -12.99 -9.70 36.39
N GLU A 450 -11.68 -9.43 36.37
CA GLU A 450 -10.69 -10.37 35.85
C GLU A 450 -10.95 -11.70 36.56
N THR A 451 -11.25 -12.76 35.81
CA THR A 451 -11.17 -14.11 36.35
C THR A 451 -9.71 -14.26 36.75
N GLU A 452 -9.43 -14.11 38.06
CA GLU A 452 -8.19 -14.57 38.65
C GLU A 452 -7.96 -15.97 38.07
N PHE A 453 -6.94 -16.12 37.24
CA PHE A 453 -6.39 -17.42 36.96
C PHE A 453 -6.07 -17.99 38.35
N ASN A 454 -6.90 -18.92 38.80
CA ASN A 454 -6.63 -19.68 40.01
C ASN A 454 -5.34 -20.44 39.74
N GLU A 455 -4.19 -19.89 40.15
CA GLU A 455 -2.91 -20.59 40.25
C GLU A 455 -2.96 -21.72 41.32
N ASN A 456 -4.14 -22.13 41.76
CA ASN A 456 -4.38 -23.07 42.86
C ASN A 456 -5.03 -24.40 42.41
N GLU A 457 -4.84 -24.84 41.15
CA GLU A 457 -5.16 -26.21 40.72
C GLU A 457 -3.91 -27.02 40.31
N GLU A 458 -2.75 -26.75 40.91
CA GLU A 458 -1.66 -27.73 41.02
C GLU A 458 -1.58 -28.25 42.47
N ASP A 459 -2.60 -28.96 42.93
CA ASP A 459 -2.45 -29.91 44.04
C ASP A 459 -3.61 -30.90 44.01
N ASP A 460 -3.44 -31.97 43.20
CA ASP A 460 -3.91 -33.33 43.50
C ASP A 460 -3.69 -34.25 42.29
N ARG A 461 -2.43 -34.64 42.06
CA ARG A 461 -2.13 -35.99 41.56
C ARG A 461 -1.19 -36.68 42.53
N VAL A 462 -1.83 -37.16 43.59
CA VAL A 462 -1.33 -38.14 44.53
C VAL A 462 -0.69 -39.32 43.79
N VAL A 463 0.50 -39.67 44.29
CA VAL A 463 1.26 -40.89 44.08
C VAL A 463 0.38 -42.14 44.10
N SER A 464 0.37 -42.90 43.00
CA SER A 464 0.35 -44.37 43.01
C SER A 464 0.82 -44.93 41.67
#